data_AF-A0A7V3VY23-F1
#
_entry.id   AF-A0A7V3VY23-F1
#
_cell.length_a   1.000
_cell.length_b   1.000
_cell.length_c   1.000
_cell.angle_alpha   90.00
_cell.angle_beta   90.00
_cell.angle_gamma   90.00
#
_symmetry.space_group_name_H-M   'P 1'
#
loop_
_entity.id
_entity.type
_entity.pdbx_description
1 polymer ?
#
loop_
_entity_poly.entity_id
_entity_poly.type
_entity_poly.pdbx_seq_one_letter_code
_entity_poly.pdbx_strand_id
1 'polypeptide(L)' 'MSQRDANLLCLRDTLEHLSVNQQRLEWAEDAEAVHLLTENMIRDLARCQRLCENLRARCSLERVA' A
#
# COMPACT_ATOMS: atom_id res chain seq x y z
N MET A 1 -1.11 -7.86 19.92
CA MET A 1 -1.39 -7.12 18.67
C MET A 1 -2.49 -7.83 17.93
N SER A 2 -3.61 -7.17 17.64
CA SER A 2 -4.67 -7.80 16.84
C SER A 2 -4.26 -7.86 15.37
N GLN A 3 -4.83 -8.78 14.60
CA GLN A 3 -4.65 -8.80 13.14
C GLN A 3 -5.11 -7.47 12.49
N ARG A 4 -6.00 -6.72 13.15
CA ARG A 4 -6.47 -5.41 12.67
C ARG A 4 -5.35 -4.38 12.79
N ASP A 5 -4.69 -4.35 13.95
CA ASP A 5 -3.58 -3.43 14.20
C ASP A 5 -2.41 -3.71 13.26
N ALA A 6 -2.12 -5.00 13.01
CA ALA A 6 -1.11 -5.41 12.05
C ALA A 6 -1.45 -4.96 10.61
N ASN A 7 -2.71 -5.10 10.19
CA ASN A 7 -3.14 -4.66 8.85
C ASN A 7 -3.11 -3.13 8.71
N LEU A 8 -3.53 -2.39 9.74
CA LEU A 8 -3.50 -0.92 9.73
C LEU A 8 -2.06 -0.38 9.75
N LEU A 9 -1.17 -1.02 10.51
CA LEU A 9 0.26 -0.71 10.51
C LEU A 9 0.85 -0.93 9.12
N CYS A 10 0.62 -2.09 8.52
CA CYS A 10 1.11 -2.41 7.18
C CYS A 10 0.55 -1.46 6.11
N LEU A 11 -0.71 -1.02 6.24
CA LEU A 11 -1.31 -0.04 5.34
C LEU A 11 -0.58 1.30 5.44
N ARG A 12 -0.32 1.79 6.66
CA ARG A 12 0.42 3.03 6.88
C ARG A 12 1.82 2.95 6.28
N ASP A 13 2.56 1.88 6.56
CA ASP A 13 3.93 1.73 6.09
C ASP A 13 3.99 1.63 4.54
N THR A 14 2.97 1.03 3.91
CA THR A 14 2.86 0.98 2.44
C THR A 14 2.55 2.36 1.85
N LEU A 15 1.69 3.16 2.49
CA LEU A 15 1.40 4.53 2.04
C LEU A 15 2.62 5.45 2.18
N GLU A 16 3.41 5.26 3.23
CA GLU A 16 4.67 5.98 3.43
C GLU A 16 5.68 5.64 2.32
N HIS A 17 5.84 4.35 2.01
CA HIS A 17 6.70 3.91 0.91
C HIS A 17 6.25 4.47 -0.45
N LEU A 18 4.94 4.50 -0.70
CA LEU A 18 4.36 5.05 -1.92
C LEU A 18 4.61 6.57 -2.03
N SER A 19 4.51 7.29 -0.92
CA SER A 19 4.84 8.73 -0.86
C SER A 19 6.32 8.99 -1.16
N VAL A 20 7.22 8.15 -0.63
CA VAL A 20 8.67 8.25 -0.92
C VAL A 20 8.95 7.98 -2.40
N ASN A 21 8.32 6.96 -3.00
CA ASN A 21 8.49 6.67 -4.42
C ASN A 21 7.93 7.79 -5.31
N GLN A 22 6.82 8.40 -4.92
CA GLN A 22 6.25 9.56 -5.60
C GLN A 22 7.20 10.77 -5.56
N GLN A 23 7.78 11.07 -4.40
CA GLN A 23 8.78 12.15 -4.28
C GLN A 23 10.03 11.86 -5.13
N ARG A 24 10.51 10.61 -5.17
CA ARG A 24 11.64 10.24 -6.03
C ARG A 24 11.32 10.40 -7.51
N LEU A 25 10.08 10.13 -7.90
CA LEU A 25 9.63 10.27 -9.27
C LEU A 25 9.60 11.73 -9.74
N GLU A 26 9.37 12.70 -8.83
CA GLU A 26 9.41 14.14 -9.15
C GLU A 26 10.77 14.60 -9.70
N TRP A 27 11.85 13.90 -9.33
CA TRP A 27 13.22 14.24 -9.72
C TRP A 27 13.86 13.17 -10.62
N ALA A 28 13.11 12.15 -11.02
CA ALA A 28 13.63 11.08 -11.88
C ALA A 28 13.65 11.54 -13.34
N GLU A 29 14.86 11.72 -13.89
CA GLU A 29 15.05 12.16 -15.27
C GLU A 29 15.29 10.99 -16.24
N ASP A 30 15.79 9.85 -15.74
CA ASP A 30 16.07 8.69 -16.57
C ASP A 30 14.88 7.72 -16.65
N ALA A 31 14.69 7.16 -17.85
CA ALA A 31 13.55 6.29 -18.13
C ALA A 31 13.55 4.99 -17.31
N GLU A 32 14.73 4.52 -16.89
CA GLU A 32 14.87 3.29 -16.09
C GLU A 32 14.41 3.51 -14.65
N ALA A 33 14.81 4.62 -14.02
CA ALA A 33 14.34 5.01 -12.69
C ALA A 33 12.84 5.30 -12.69
N VAL A 34 12.32 5.99 -13.71
CA VAL A 34 10.87 6.21 -13.88
C VAL A 34 10.13 4.87 -13.96
N HIS A 35 10.64 3.93 -14.77
CA HIS A 35 10.04 2.60 -14.89
C HIS A 35 10.08 1.84 -13.55
N LEU A 36 11.22 1.77 -12.89
CA LEU A 36 11.38 1.06 -11.62
C LEU A 36 10.51 1.65 -10.50
N LEU A 37 10.48 2.98 -10.37
CA LEU A 37 9.68 3.67 -9.35
C LEU A 37 8.18 3.44 -9.59
N THR A 38 7.73 3.53 -10.85
CA THR A 38 6.32 3.28 -11.19
C THR A 38 5.93 1.81 -10.98
N GLU A 39 6.80 0.85 -11.29
CA GLU A 39 6.57 -0.56 -10.96
C GLU A 39 6.43 -0.79 -9.45
N ASN A 40 7.30 -0.16 -8.64
CA ASN A 40 7.22 -0.24 -7.19
C ASN A 40 5.90 0.35 -6.66
N MET A 41 5.50 1.52 -7.16
CA MET A 41 4.23 2.16 -6.80
C MET A 41 3.02 1.28 -7.17
N ILE A 42 3.03 0.62 -8.33
CA ILE A 42 1.96 -0.31 -8.73
C ILE A 42 1.85 -1.49 -7.74
N ARG A 43 2.98 -2.05 -7.31
CA ARG A 43 3.02 -3.14 -6.32
C ARG A 43 2.49 -2.69 -4.96
N ASP A 44 2.88 -1.49 -4.53
CA ASP A 44 2.40 -0.89 -3.28
C ASP A 44 0.89 -0.64 -3.32
N LEU A 45 0.35 -0.11 -4.43
CA LEU A 45 -1.09 0.08 -4.63
C LEU A 45 -1.85 -1.25 -4.57
N ALA A 46 -1.34 -2.29 -5.23
CA ALA A 46 -1.96 -3.62 -5.18
C ALA A 46 -1.95 -4.20 -3.75
N ARG A 47 -0.89 -3.94 -2.97
CA ARG A 47 -0.83 -4.32 -1.55
C ARG A 47 -1.84 -3.54 -0.71
N CYS A 48 -1.93 -2.22 -0.89
CA CYS A 48 -2.93 -1.37 -0.24
C CYS A 48 -4.35 -1.88 -0.51
N GLN A 49 -4.67 -2.20 -1.76
CA GLN A 49 -5.97 -2.77 -2.13
C GLN A 49 -6.28 -4.05 -1.35
N ARG A 50 -5.35 -5.01 -1.33
CA ARG A 50 -5.53 -6.28 -0.59
C ARG A 50 -5.70 -6.08 0.91
N LEU A 51 -4.97 -5.14 1.51
CA LEU A 51 -5.12 -4.81 2.94
C LEU A 51 -6.50 -4.23 3.24
N CYS A 52 -6.99 -3.31 2.40
CA CYS A 52 -8.33 -2.75 2.51
C CYS A 52 -9.42 -3.82 2.33
N GLU A 53 -9.25 -4.74 1.37
CA GLU A 53 -10.16 -5.87 1.17
C GLU A 53 -10.21 -6.78 2.39
N ASN A 54 -9.05 -7.10 2.99
CA ASN A 54 -8.97 -7.90 4.22
C ASN A 54 -9.64 -7.20 5.41
N LEU A 55 -9.44 -5.89 5.56
CA LEU A 55 -10.12 -5.08 6.59
C LEU A 55 -11.64 -5.07 6.37
N ARG A 56 -12.10 -4.91 5.12
CA ARG A 56 -13.51 -4.96 4.76
C ARG A 56 -14.13 -6.32 5.04
N ALA A 57 -13.48 -7.40 4.62
CA ALA A 57 -13.95 -8.77 4.83
C ALA A 57 -14.15 -9.09 6.31
N ARG A 58 -13.26 -8.57 7.17
CA ARG A 58 -13.40 -8.72 8.62
C ARG A 58 -14.53 -7.89 9.21
N CYS A 59 -14.68 -6.63 8.79
CA CYS A 59 -15.83 -5.82 9.21
C CYS A 59 -17.17 -6.44 8.79
N SER A 60 -17.23 -7.14 7.64
CA SER A 60 -18.44 -7.87 7.24
C SER A 60 -18.67 -9.14 8.06
N LEU A 61 -17.61 -9.86 8.44
CA LEU A 61 -17.73 -11.07 9.28
C LEU A 61 -18.13 -10.74 10.72
N GLU A 62 -17.60 -9.66 11.29
CA GLU A 62 -17.96 -9.18 12.64
C GLU A 62 -19.38 -8.58 12.71
N ARG A 63 -20.04 -8.27 11.58
CA ARG A 63 -21.44 -7.80 11.54
C ARG A 63 -22.49 -8.91 11.40
N VAL A 64 -22.06 -10.12 11.04
CA VAL A 64 -22.97 -11.26 10.79
C VAL A 64 -22.92 -12.29 11.92
N ALA A 65 -21.90 -12.21 12.79
CA ALA A 65 -21.81 -12.96 14.06
C ALA A 65 -22.41 -12.14 15.20
#